data_AF-R0KR83-F1
#
_entry.id   AF-R0KR83-F1
#
_cell.length_a   1.000
_cell.length_b   1.000
_cell.length_c   1.000
_cell.angle_alpha   90.00
_cell.angle_beta   90.00
_cell.angle_gamma   90.00
#
_symmetry.space_group_name_H-M   'P 1'
#
loop_
_entity.id
_entity.type
_entity.pdbx_description
1 polymer ?
#
loop_
_entity_poly.entity_id
_entity_poly.type
_entity_poly.pdbx_seq_one_letter_code
_entity_poly.pdbx_strand_id
1 'polypeptide(L)'
;MNSKINVEIRIKPSIENTIDSNSKSLTVGTKTYNFDKVHLTTSQKQLYTSSIEPLLSKFIEGYNCSVLAYGQTGSGKTYTMGISELDTSGIVPQSLEYLFRNLNEKSLTCTFIEIYNEEVIDLLSSHKVPLSLREIKGEVHVAGANEVNLNSVEEGLDVLRRGCRERTTKSTKMNSQSSRSHAIFTLFLRRESRGLFISSKFSFVDLAGSERLKRTLCIGERARESISINSGLLALGNVISALYKKAKHVPFRDSKLTRILHSCLNGHVLMIACISSSQSDMNETHNTLKYANRAASIQTATKLNVEVDNTKMVVILLKKEISKLKTENQILKSRIQTTKHANVEGLIRENRLLKSQIENIKYDTLIDEKNEDLAQEILKHPFVQNLINDNQKLTEEVERLKGEVKDKAMDKSPPCPKVSPLSLTNRPKVISPSYQNELKNTPILSKATSPSCSPPFTKPIPKAPLTSKDPACLRTTSPVLNTPPRSKTSPSEKISWNPSKQRKVTFKLEDQHNRRTLFTPRKEKVELNTDIIRSIEGYTAQFMAIRDDHLIF
;
A
#
# COMPACT_ATOMS: atom_id res chain seq x y z
N MET A 1 10.93 -5.43 -3.05
CA MET A 1 11.99 -6.44 -2.77
C MET A 1 13.34 -5.73 -2.85
N ASN A 2 14.45 -6.38 -2.48
CA ASN A 2 15.76 -5.83 -2.84
C ASN A 2 16.05 -6.21 -4.29
N SER A 3 16.16 -5.21 -5.16
CA SER A 3 16.68 -5.38 -6.52
C SER A 3 18.13 -4.90 -6.56
N LYS A 4 18.76 -4.99 -7.72
CA LYS A 4 20.04 -4.33 -8.02
C LYS A 4 19.88 -3.42 -9.23
N ILE A 5 20.79 -2.48 -9.41
CA ILE A 5 20.90 -1.80 -10.70
C ILE A 5 21.35 -2.85 -11.74
N ASN A 6 20.54 -3.05 -12.78
CA ASN A 6 20.92 -3.84 -13.95
C ASN A 6 21.87 -3.00 -14.81
N VAL A 7 23.02 -3.54 -15.21
CA VAL A 7 24.02 -2.77 -15.95
C VAL A 7 24.40 -3.47 -17.24
N GLU A 8 24.19 -2.78 -18.35
CA GLU A 8 24.40 -3.30 -19.69
C GLU A 8 25.34 -2.38 -20.46
N ILE A 9 26.34 -2.95 -21.14
CA ILE A 9 27.28 -2.18 -21.95
C ILE A 9 26.76 -2.12 -23.39
N ARG A 10 26.78 -0.93 -24.01
CA ARG A 10 26.61 -0.80 -25.46
C ARG A 10 27.87 -0.24 -26.09
N ILE A 11 28.45 -1.01 -27.00
CA ILE A 11 29.65 -0.63 -27.74
C ILE A 11 29.18 0.02 -29.05
N LYS A 12 29.67 1.21 -29.34
CA LYS A 12 29.49 1.83 -30.65
C LYS A 12 30.32 1.06 -31.68
N PRO A 13 29.75 0.59 -32.81
CA PRO A 13 30.53 -0.01 -33.88
C PRO A 13 31.60 0.95 -34.40
N SER A 14 32.82 0.44 -34.54
CA SER A 14 33.92 1.12 -35.24
C SER A 14 34.62 0.13 -36.20
N ILE A 15 35.47 0.66 -37.07
CA ILE A 15 36.29 -0.12 -38.02
C ILE A 15 37.41 -0.84 -37.26
N GLU A 16 37.98 -0.21 -36.23
CA GLU A 16 39.05 -0.73 -35.38
C GLU A 16 38.51 -1.12 -34.00
N ASN A 17 37.90 -2.29 -33.88
CA ASN A 17 37.41 -2.78 -32.59
C ASN A 17 38.57 -3.29 -31.71
N THR A 18 39.14 -2.39 -30.89
CA THR A 18 40.23 -2.69 -29.94
C THR A 18 39.78 -3.43 -28.66
N ILE A 19 38.52 -3.85 -28.59
CA ILE A 19 37.87 -4.39 -27.38
C ILE A 19 37.35 -5.79 -27.64
N ASP A 20 37.82 -6.76 -26.86
CA ASP A 20 37.28 -8.12 -26.85
C ASP A 20 36.03 -8.20 -25.96
N SER A 21 35.00 -8.91 -26.42
CA SER A 21 33.69 -8.94 -25.79
C SER A 21 32.94 -10.25 -26.08
N ASN A 22 32.37 -10.85 -25.04
CA ASN A 22 31.26 -11.80 -25.17
C ASN A 22 29.98 -11.21 -24.57
N SER A 23 28.89 -11.98 -24.50
CA SER A 23 27.58 -11.49 -24.08
C SER A 23 27.47 -10.95 -22.64
N LYS A 24 28.46 -11.20 -21.77
CA LYS A 24 28.46 -10.74 -20.36
C LYS A 24 29.80 -10.16 -19.87
N SER A 25 30.93 -10.50 -20.48
CA SER A 25 32.24 -9.98 -20.08
C SER A 25 32.92 -9.18 -21.18
N LEU A 26 33.66 -8.15 -20.78
CA LEU A 26 34.32 -7.19 -21.64
C LEU A 26 35.77 -7.00 -21.22
N THR A 27 36.73 -7.23 -22.13
CA THR A 27 38.17 -7.08 -21.86
C THR A 27 38.72 -5.84 -22.55
N VAL A 28 39.18 -4.87 -21.76
CA VAL A 28 39.76 -3.61 -22.25
C VAL A 28 41.20 -3.51 -21.76
N GLY A 29 42.15 -3.72 -22.67
CA GLY A 29 43.55 -3.92 -22.33
C GLY A 29 43.72 -5.13 -21.40
N THR A 30 44.41 -4.96 -20.28
CA THR A 30 44.66 -6.03 -19.29
C THR A 30 43.53 -6.23 -18.27
N LYS A 31 42.34 -5.64 -18.47
CA LYS A 31 41.24 -5.68 -17.48
C LYS A 31 39.92 -6.14 -18.08
N THR A 32 39.47 -7.30 -17.61
CA THR A 32 38.13 -7.85 -17.86
C THR A 32 37.14 -7.34 -16.82
N TYR A 33 35.95 -6.96 -17.27
CA TYR A 33 34.80 -6.56 -16.47
C TYR A 33 33.61 -7.48 -16.76
N ASN A 34 32.71 -7.67 -15.79
CA ASN A 34 31.51 -8.49 -15.94
C ASN A 34 30.25 -7.64 -15.72
N PHE A 35 29.26 -7.80 -16.59
CA PHE A 35 28.01 -7.04 -16.63
C PHE A 35 26.81 -7.96 -16.92
N ASP A 36 25.59 -7.43 -16.84
CA ASP A 36 24.38 -8.22 -17.06
C ASP A 36 24.17 -8.58 -18.54
N LYS A 37 24.49 -7.64 -19.43
CA LYS A 37 24.65 -7.85 -20.88
C LYS A 37 25.76 -6.97 -21.46
N VAL A 38 26.30 -7.38 -22.60
CA VAL A 38 27.17 -6.57 -23.48
C VAL A 38 26.63 -6.62 -24.91
N HIS A 39 26.51 -5.45 -25.53
CA HIS A 39 25.91 -5.24 -26.84
C HIS A 39 26.93 -4.64 -27.82
N LEU A 40 27.49 -5.46 -28.71
CA LEU A 40 28.41 -5.01 -29.78
C LEU A 40 27.67 -4.79 -31.11
N THR A 41 26.99 -5.82 -31.63
CA THR A 41 26.27 -5.80 -32.91
C THR A 41 24.75 -5.68 -32.75
N THR A 42 24.25 -5.50 -31.51
CA THR A 42 22.82 -5.54 -31.20
C THR A 42 22.04 -4.35 -31.79
N SER A 43 21.01 -4.64 -32.57
CA SER A 43 20.13 -3.63 -33.16
C SER A 43 19.27 -2.92 -32.09
N GLN A 44 18.75 -1.73 -32.42
CA GLN A 44 17.84 -0.99 -31.52
C GLN A 44 16.67 -1.85 -31.02
N LYS A 45 16.04 -2.61 -31.93
CA LYS A 45 14.90 -3.49 -31.62
C LYS A 45 15.29 -4.67 -30.72
N GLN A 46 16.45 -5.30 -30.96
CA GLN A 46 16.94 -6.39 -30.12
C GLN A 46 17.29 -5.92 -28.69
N LEU A 47 17.92 -4.75 -28.56
CA LEU A 47 18.19 -4.13 -27.25
C LEU A 47 16.87 -3.78 -26.55
N TYR A 48 15.94 -3.16 -27.27
CA TYR A 48 14.63 -2.79 -26.75
C TYR A 48 13.86 -4.01 -26.19
N THR A 49 13.65 -5.06 -27.01
CA THR A 49 12.91 -6.25 -26.58
C THR A 49 13.61 -7.03 -25.47
N SER A 50 14.95 -7.13 -25.48
CA SER A 50 15.67 -7.89 -24.45
C SER A 50 15.90 -7.15 -23.13
N SER A 51 15.80 -5.82 -23.10
CA SER A 51 16.15 -4.99 -21.92
C SER A 51 15.07 -4.04 -21.43
N ILE A 52 14.17 -3.57 -22.29
CA ILE A 52 13.21 -2.50 -21.98
C ILE A 52 11.80 -3.04 -21.78
N GLU A 53 11.33 -3.97 -22.63
CA GLU A 53 10.01 -4.60 -22.45
C GLU A 53 9.80 -5.22 -21.04
N PRO A 54 10.79 -5.88 -20.40
CA PRO A 54 10.65 -6.34 -19.02
C PRO A 54 10.45 -5.21 -17.99
N LEU A 55 11.03 -4.03 -18.23
CA LEU A 55 10.83 -2.84 -17.39
C LEU A 55 9.48 -2.18 -17.65
N LEU A 56 9.00 -2.19 -18.89
CA LEU A 56 7.67 -1.67 -19.24
C LEU A 56 6.56 -2.53 -18.61
N SER A 57 6.70 -3.87 -18.60
CA SER A 57 5.84 -4.76 -17.82
C SER A 57 5.81 -4.38 -16.32
N LYS A 58 6.96 -4.09 -15.72
CA LYS A 58 7.07 -3.67 -14.31
C LYS A 58 6.49 -2.28 -14.05
N PHE A 59 6.57 -1.36 -15.01
CA PHE A 59 5.91 -0.06 -14.95
C PHE A 59 4.39 -0.19 -15.03
N ILE A 60 3.86 -1.04 -15.94
CA ILE A 60 2.43 -1.37 -16.02
C ILE A 60 1.94 -2.06 -14.75
N GLU A 61 2.76 -2.91 -14.11
CA GLU A 61 2.45 -3.51 -12.80
C GLU A 61 2.29 -2.46 -11.68
N GLY A 62 2.94 -1.29 -11.78
CA GLY A 62 2.87 -0.21 -10.79
C GLY A 62 4.18 0.11 -10.07
N TYR A 63 5.32 -0.35 -10.58
CA TYR A 63 6.64 -0.03 -10.03
C TYR A 63 7.26 1.19 -10.73
N ASN A 64 8.05 1.97 -9.99
CA ASN A 64 8.92 2.98 -10.60
C ASN A 64 10.08 2.29 -11.35
N CYS A 65 10.28 2.70 -12.59
CA CYS A 65 11.31 2.21 -13.50
C CYS A 65 12.17 3.37 -14.00
N SER A 66 13.43 3.12 -14.31
CA SER A 66 14.33 4.13 -14.86
C SER A 66 15.41 3.52 -15.75
N VAL A 67 15.64 4.14 -16.89
CA VAL A 67 16.72 3.79 -17.83
C VAL A 67 17.65 4.99 -17.93
N LEU A 68 18.95 4.79 -17.70
CA LEU A 68 19.97 5.83 -17.75
C LEU A 68 21.03 5.50 -18.81
N ALA A 69 21.19 6.36 -19.81
CA ALA A 69 22.27 6.30 -20.77
C ALA A 69 23.47 7.12 -20.27
N TYR A 70 24.64 6.49 -20.15
CA TYR A 70 25.86 7.09 -19.59
C TYR A 70 27.10 6.77 -20.43
N GLY A 71 28.15 7.60 -20.34
CA GLY A 71 29.39 7.47 -21.10
C GLY A 71 29.76 8.76 -21.84
N GLN A 72 30.85 8.73 -22.62
CA GLN A 72 31.36 9.92 -23.29
C GLN A 72 30.44 10.46 -24.40
N THR A 73 30.67 11.69 -24.84
CA THR A 73 30.09 12.26 -26.05
C THR A 73 30.46 11.44 -27.29
N GLY A 74 29.53 11.31 -28.23
CA GLY A 74 29.71 10.54 -29.46
C GLY A 74 29.62 9.02 -29.32
N SER A 75 29.48 8.46 -28.11
CA SER A 75 29.37 7.01 -27.85
C SER A 75 27.99 6.39 -28.13
N GLY A 76 26.96 7.21 -28.41
CA GLY A 76 25.62 6.72 -28.79
C GLY A 76 24.55 6.75 -27.70
N LYS A 77 24.71 7.53 -26.62
CA LYS A 77 23.68 7.73 -25.57
C LYS A 77 22.32 8.17 -26.12
N THR A 78 22.28 9.34 -26.75
CA THR A 78 21.07 9.96 -27.30
C THR A 78 20.41 9.11 -28.40
N TYR A 79 21.23 8.44 -29.24
CA TYR A 79 20.78 7.46 -30.23
C TYR A 79 20.15 6.22 -29.58
N THR A 80 20.75 5.70 -28.51
CA THR A 80 20.16 4.58 -27.75
C THR A 80 18.80 4.96 -27.19
N MET A 81 18.65 6.17 -26.67
CA MET A 81 17.37 6.63 -26.12
C MET A 81 16.33 7.01 -27.19
N GLY A 82 16.73 7.35 -28.42
CA GLY A 82 15.82 7.91 -29.43
C GLY A 82 15.37 9.34 -29.09
N ILE A 83 16.19 10.11 -28.37
CA ILE A 83 15.89 11.50 -27.99
C ILE A 83 16.47 12.43 -29.07
N SER A 84 15.95 12.28 -30.28
CA SER A 84 16.27 13.05 -31.49
C SER A 84 15.00 13.31 -32.28
N GLU A 85 14.95 14.38 -33.08
CA GLU A 85 13.77 14.74 -33.88
C GLU A 85 13.49 13.74 -35.02
N LEU A 86 14.54 13.06 -35.52
CA LEU A 86 14.47 12.15 -36.67
C LEU A 86 14.51 10.65 -36.30
N ASP A 87 14.74 10.30 -35.04
CA ASP A 87 14.95 8.90 -34.63
C ASP A 87 13.68 8.28 -34.02
N THR A 88 12.91 7.56 -34.85
CA THR A 88 11.79 6.73 -34.41
C THR A 88 12.21 5.33 -33.92
N SER A 89 13.50 4.99 -33.97
CA SER A 89 14.00 3.64 -33.71
C SER A 89 14.53 3.42 -32.29
N GLY A 90 14.77 4.48 -31.51
CA GLY A 90 15.33 4.36 -30.16
C GLY A 90 14.37 3.83 -29.10
N ILE A 91 14.83 3.83 -27.84
CA ILE A 91 14.09 3.27 -26.70
C ILE A 91 12.78 4.02 -26.41
N VAL A 92 12.77 5.35 -26.41
CA VAL A 92 11.59 6.13 -26.02
C VAL A 92 10.43 5.99 -27.04
N PRO A 93 10.65 6.13 -28.37
CA PRO A 93 9.62 5.85 -29.38
C PRO A 93 9.00 4.45 -29.26
N GLN A 94 9.82 3.40 -29.20
CA GLN A 94 9.32 2.02 -29.05
C GLN A 94 8.58 1.80 -27.73
N SER A 95 8.98 2.49 -26.66
CA SER A 95 8.28 2.45 -25.37
C SER A 95 6.88 3.05 -25.47
N LEU A 96 6.70 4.16 -26.19
CA LEU A 96 5.38 4.76 -26.43
C LEU A 96 4.47 3.80 -27.21
N GLU A 97 4.96 3.24 -28.32
CA GLU A 97 4.25 2.22 -29.10
C GLU A 97 3.79 1.04 -28.25
N TYR A 98 4.70 0.47 -27.45
CA TYR A 98 4.40 -0.69 -26.61
C TYR A 98 3.37 -0.35 -25.52
N LEU A 99 3.48 0.84 -24.91
CA LEU A 99 2.54 1.26 -23.88
C LEU A 99 1.13 1.43 -24.44
N PHE A 100 0.94 2.14 -25.55
CA PHE A 100 -0.38 2.25 -26.18
C PHE A 100 -0.92 0.93 -26.75
N ARG A 101 -0.05 -0.03 -27.07
CA ARG A 101 -0.44 -1.39 -27.50
C ARG A 101 -0.88 -2.29 -26.34
N ASN A 102 -0.45 -2.02 -25.10
CA ASN A 102 -0.71 -2.86 -23.91
C ASN A 102 -1.58 -2.16 -22.84
N LEU A 103 -1.82 -0.85 -22.96
CA LEU A 103 -2.67 -0.07 -22.06
C LEU A 103 -4.01 0.26 -22.76
N ASN A 104 -5.10 -0.23 -22.18
CA ASN A 104 -6.46 0.16 -22.58
C ASN A 104 -6.93 1.47 -21.91
N GLU A 105 -6.11 2.08 -21.05
CA GLU A 105 -6.45 3.24 -20.23
C GLU A 105 -5.77 4.52 -20.74
N LYS A 106 -6.53 5.60 -20.91
CA LYS A 106 -6.04 6.93 -21.31
C LYS A 106 -5.42 7.73 -20.14
N SER A 107 -4.71 7.05 -19.25
CA SER A 107 -4.16 7.58 -17.98
C SER A 107 -2.64 7.75 -18.00
N LEU A 108 -2.06 7.82 -19.21
CA LEU A 108 -0.65 8.10 -19.45
C LEU A 108 -0.42 9.61 -19.60
N THR A 109 0.47 10.18 -18.80
CA THR A 109 0.95 11.56 -18.95
C THR A 109 2.48 11.58 -19.07
N CYS A 110 3.04 12.69 -19.54
CA CYS A 110 4.49 12.86 -19.63
C CYS A 110 4.98 14.25 -19.22
N THR A 111 6.25 14.32 -18.81
CA THR A 111 7.03 15.56 -18.73
C THR A 111 8.33 15.38 -19.49
N PHE A 112 8.89 16.47 -20.02
CA PHE A 112 10.20 16.43 -20.66
C PHE A 112 11.02 17.65 -20.21
N ILE A 113 12.11 17.39 -19.47
CA ILE A 113 12.96 18.43 -18.90
C ILE A 113 14.40 18.32 -19.37
N GLU A 114 15.06 19.47 -19.48
CA GLU A 114 16.49 19.62 -19.67
C GLU A 114 17.13 20.07 -18.34
N ILE A 115 18.29 19.52 -17.99
CA ILE A 115 19.18 20.06 -16.95
C ILE A 115 20.45 20.56 -17.63
N TYR A 116 20.66 21.88 -17.59
CA TYR A 116 21.78 22.56 -18.20
C TYR A 116 22.29 23.65 -17.25
N ASN A 117 23.61 23.73 -17.05
CA ASN A 117 24.25 24.69 -16.14
C ASN A 117 23.64 24.72 -14.70
N GLU A 118 23.28 23.54 -14.17
CA GLU A 118 22.53 23.40 -12.89
C GLU A 118 21.20 24.18 -12.85
N GLU A 119 20.58 24.47 -13.99
CA GLU A 119 19.19 24.90 -14.12
C GLU A 119 18.33 23.80 -14.74
N VAL A 120 17.06 23.72 -14.31
CA VAL A 120 16.08 22.75 -14.83
C VAL A 120 15.09 23.52 -15.70
N ILE A 121 14.96 23.15 -16.96
CA ILE A 121 14.16 23.87 -17.95
C ILE A 121 13.14 22.90 -18.55
N ASP A 122 11.90 23.32 -18.67
CA ASP A 122 10.86 22.56 -19.37
C ASP A 122 11.06 22.64 -20.89
N LEU A 123 11.12 21.49 -21.55
CA LEU A 123 11.20 21.39 -23.01
C LEU A 123 9.82 21.41 -23.67
N LEU A 124 8.74 21.19 -22.91
CA LEU A 124 7.35 21.24 -23.37
C LEU A 124 6.69 22.61 -23.15
N SER A 125 7.26 23.46 -22.29
CA SER A 125 6.81 24.84 -22.05
C SER A 125 7.28 25.80 -23.14
N SER A 126 6.44 26.77 -23.53
CA SER A 126 6.85 27.96 -24.28
C SER A 126 7.70 28.92 -23.42
N HIS A 127 7.48 28.95 -22.10
CA HIS A 127 8.19 29.81 -21.16
C HIS A 127 9.39 29.08 -20.55
N LYS A 128 10.61 29.46 -20.95
CA LYS A 128 11.87 28.82 -20.54
C LYS A 128 12.40 29.29 -19.17
N VAL A 129 11.51 29.43 -18.19
CA VAL A 129 11.88 29.86 -16.82
C VAL A 129 12.50 28.68 -16.05
N PRO A 130 13.64 28.87 -15.35
CA PRO A 130 14.23 27.82 -14.52
C PRO A 130 13.29 27.33 -13.41
N LEU A 131 13.02 26.02 -13.40
CA LEU A 131 12.08 25.37 -12.49
C LEU A 131 12.69 25.08 -11.11
N SER A 132 11.81 24.97 -10.11
CA SER A 132 12.18 24.75 -8.71
C SER A 132 11.97 23.29 -8.29
N LEU A 133 12.93 22.72 -7.54
CA LEU A 133 12.83 21.36 -7.01
C LEU A 133 12.24 21.36 -5.60
N ARG A 134 11.04 20.80 -5.44
CA ARG A 134 10.34 20.64 -4.16
C ARG A 134 10.44 19.18 -3.68
N GLU A 135 10.42 18.98 -2.38
CA GLU A 135 10.48 17.65 -1.75
C GLU A 135 9.15 17.40 -1.03
N ILE A 136 8.38 16.39 -1.46
CA ILE A 136 7.02 16.09 -1.00
C ILE A 136 6.98 14.63 -0.55
N LYS A 137 6.65 14.38 0.72
CA LYS A 137 6.68 13.02 1.34
C LYS A 137 8.02 12.25 1.16
N GLY A 138 9.11 12.95 0.84
CA GLY A 138 10.43 12.37 0.55
C GLY A 138 10.73 12.10 -0.93
N GLU A 139 9.78 12.30 -1.86
CA GLU A 139 10.05 12.33 -3.30
C GLU A 139 10.36 13.76 -3.78
N VAL A 140 11.25 13.88 -4.77
CA VAL A 140 11.61 15.16 -5.39
C VAL A 140 10.77 15.38 -6.65
N HIS A 141 9.98 16.45 -6.66
CA HIS A 141 9.15 16.88 -7.77
C HIS A 141 9.68 18.18 -8.38
N VAL A 142 9.53 18.32 -9.70
CA VAL A 142 9.88 19.54 -10.43
C VAL A 142 8.64 20.43 -10.50
N ALA A 143 8.60 21.47 -9.65
CA ALA A 143 7.42 22.32 -9.54
C ALA A 143 7.38 23.35 -10.67
N GLY A 144 6.29 23.31 -11.45
CA GLY A 144 6.07 24.15 -12.63
C GLY A 144 6.44 23.49 -13.96
N ALA A 145 6.75 22.19 -13.99
CA ALA A 145 6.84 21.42 -15.23
C ALA A 145 5.44 21.14 -15.79
N ASN A 146 5.27 21.20 -17.11
CA ASN A 146 4.01 20.87 -17.76
C ASN A 146 3.88 19.34 -17.90
N GLU A 147 2.90 18.77 -17.19
CA GLU A 147 2.44 17.40 -17.42
C GLU A 147 1.44 17.40 -18.60
N VAL A 148 1.79 16.68 -19.67
CA VAL A 148 0.98 16.58 -20.89
C VAL A 148 0.31 15.19 -20.92
N ASN A 149 -1.01 15.15 -21.06
CA ASN A 149 -1.76 13.90 -21.25
C ASN A 149 -1.47 13.34 -22.64
N LEU A 150 -1.30 12.02 -22.77
CA LEU A 150 -1.08 11.34 -24.05
C LEU A 150 -2.26 10.41 -24.37
N ASN A 151 -2.94 10.68 -25.48
CA ASN A 151 -4.13 9.97 -25.95
C ASN A 151 -3.84 8.97 -27.07
N SER A 152 -2.72 9.13 -27.78
CA SER A 152 -2.26 8.21 -28.83
C SER A 152 -0.73 8.17 -28.94
N VAL A 153 -0.21 7.20 -29.72
CA VAL A 153 1.23 7.06 -30.02
C VAL A 153 1.76 8.32 -30.71
N GLU A 154 0.99 8.84 -31.66
CA GLU A 154 1.35 10.00 -32.49
C GLU A 154 1.51 11.25 -31.63
N GLU A 155 0.58 11.51 -30.71
CA GLU A 155 0.68 12.61 -29.75
C GLU A 155 1.92 12.46 -28.85
N GLY A 156 2.21 11.23 -28.38
CA GLY A 156 3.43 10.94 -27.62
C GLY A 156 4.72 11.22 -28.41
N LEU A 157 4.75 10.83 -29.69
CA LEU A 157 5.88 11.06 -30.58
C LEU A 157 6.04 12.53 -30.94
N ASP A 158 4.96 13.29 -31.14
CA ASP A 158 5.02 14.72 -31.43
C ASP A 158 5.42 15.55 -30.21
N VAL A 159 4.99 15.16 -29.01
CA VAL A 159 5.49 15.74 -27.75
C VAL A 159 6.99 15.49 -27.59
N LEU A 160 7.48 14.28 -27.92
CA LEU A 160 8.91 13.95 -27.92
C LEU A 160 9.68 14.77 -28.97
N ARG A 161 9.26 14.76 -30.24
CA ARG A 161 9.87 15.53 -31.35
C ARG A 161 9.97 17.00 -31.00
N ARG A 162 8.88 17.59 -30.49
CA ARG A 162 8.83 18.99 -30.05
C ARG A 162 9.88 19.28 -28.98
N GLY A 163 9.97 18.48 -27.92
CA GLY A 163 10.99 18.66 -26.89
C GLY A 163 12.43 18.42 -27.39
N CYS A 164 12.64 17.48 -28.32
CA CYS A 164 13.93 17.27 -28.99
C CYS A 164 14.35 18.49 -29.82
N ARG A 165 13.41 19.10 -30.55
CA ARG A 165 13.64 20.34 -31.29
C ARG A 165 13.97 21.50 -30.35
N GLU A 166 13.24 21.65 -29.24
CA GLU A 166 13.49 22.69 -28.22
C GLU A 166 14.83 22.52 -27.47
N ARG A 167 15.37 21.29 -27.36
CA ARG A 167 16.74 21.01 -26.90
C ARG A 167 17.78 21.38 -27.97
N THR A 168 17.41 21.27 -29.25
CA THR A 168 18.31 21.46 -30.41
C THR A 168 18.38 22.91 -30.88
N THR A 169 17.31 23.72 -30.79
CA THR A 169 17.31 25.13 -31.21
C THR A 169 18.25 26.02 -30.40
N LYS A 170 18.53 25.65 -29.14
CA LYS A 170 19.57 26.28 -28.30
C LYS A 170 21.00 25.98 -28.79
N SER A 171 21.18 24.88 -29.54
CA SER A 171 22.48 24.40 -30.00
C SER A 171 22.95 25.15 -31.25
N THR A 172 23.67 26.27 -31.04
CA THR A 172 24.36 26.97 -32.11
C THR A 172 25.41 26.07 -32.78
N LYS A 173 25.69 26.26 -34.07
CA LYS A 173 26.49 25.35 -34.94
C LYS A 173 27.90 24.94 -34.44
N MET A 174 28.44 25.54 -33.37
CA MET A 174 29.71 25.15 -32.74
C MET A 174 29.56 24.33 -31.43
N ASN A 175 28.34 24.19 -30.89
CA ASN A 175 28.07 23.55 -29.61
C ASN A 175 26.96 22.48 -29.77
N SER A 176 27.32 21.20 -29.86
CA SER A 176 26.34 20.10 -29.85
C SER A 176 25.73 19.91 -28.46
N GLN A 177 24.73 20.73 -28.10
CA GLN A 177 24.22 20.86 -26.72
C GLN A 177 23.73 19.54 -26.09
N SER A 178 23.35 18.52 -26.86
CA SER A 178 23.07 17.18 -26.35
C SER A 178 24.26 16.52 -25.62
N SER A 179 25.50 16.92 -25.90
CA SER A 179 26.69 16.55 -25.11
C SER A 179 26.79 17.26 -23.75
N ARG A 180 26.08 18.38 -23.57
CA ARG A 180 26.24 19.34 -22.47
C ARG A 180 25.00 19.51 -21.59
N SER A 181 23.86 18.93 -21.95
CA SER A 181 22.66 18.94 -21.11
C SER A 181 22.11 17.54 -20.89
N HIS A 182 21.65 17.29 -19.66
CA HIS A 182 20.93 16.06 -19.33
C HIS A 182 19.48 16.21 -19.76
N ALA A 183 18.95 15.24 -20.50
CA ALA A 183 17.56 15.21 -20.91
C ALA A 183 16.83 14.08 -20.17
N ILE A 184 15.70 14.42 -19.55
CA ILE A 184 14.87 13.47 -18.79
C ILE A 184 13.45 13.54 -19.34
N PHE A 185 13.08 12.54 -20.14
CA PHE A 185 11.70 12.28 -20.53
C PHE A 185 11.08 11.33 -19.50
N THR A 186 9.97 11.70 -18.87
CA THR A 186 9.32 10.86 -17.86
C THR A 186 7.87 10.62 -18.24
N LEU A 187 7.47 9.34 -18.22
CA LEU A 187 6.08 8.90 -18.32
C LEU A 187 5.52 8.63 -16.92
N PHE A 188 4.26 8.97 -16.71
CA PHE A 188 3.49 8.66 -15.50
C PHE A 188 2.23 7.90 -15.90
N LEU A 189 1.92 6.81 -15.21
CA LEU A 189 0.72 6.01 -15.43
C LEU A 189 -0.06 5.93 -14.12
N ARG A 190 -1.33 6.35 -14.13
CA ARG A 190 -2.23 6.29 -12.96
C ARG A 190 -3.46 5.44 -13.26
N ARG A 191 -3.41 4.17 -12.88
CA ARG A 191 -4.47 3.17 -13.13
C ARG A 191 -5.32 2.90 -11.89
N GLU A 192 -6.59 2.57 -12.06
CA GLU A 192 -7.43 2.06 -10.97
C GLU A 192 -7.51 0.53 -11.01
N SER A 193 -7.06 -0.14 -9.94
CA SER A 193 -7.14 -1.58 -9.82
C SER A 193 -7.82 -1.97 -8.51
N ARG A 194 -8.98 -2.64 -8.62
CA ARG A 194 -9.76 -3.15 -7.46
C ARG A 194 -10.16 -2.05 -6.45
N GLY A 195 -10.38 -0.82 -6.91
CA GLY A 195 -10.71 0.34 -6.07
C GLY A 195 -9.50 1.11 -5.49
N LEU A 196 -8.28 0.68 -5.82
CA LEU A 196 -7.03 1.35 -5.45
C LEU A 196 -6.41 2.04 -6.67
N PHE A 197 -5.93 3.26 -6.49
CA PHE A 197 -5.13 3.94 -7.50
C PHE A 197 -3.68 3.47 -7.39
N ILE A 198 -3.06 3.15 -8.52
CA ILE A 198 -1.66 2.71 -8.62
C ILE A 198 -0.97 3.66 -9.59
N SER A 199 0.10 4.30 -9.12
CA SER A 199 0.74 5.44 -9.79
C SER A 199 2.24 5.16 -10.02
N SER A 200 2.61 4.75 -11.23
CA SER A 200 3.99 4.44 -11.61
C SER A 200 4.64 5.53 -12.46
N LYS A 201 5.98 5.58 -12.40
CA LYS A 201 6.85 6.53 -13.09
C LYS A 201 7.91 5.77 -13.89
N PHE A 202 8.07 6.09 -15.18
CA PHE A 202 9.16 5.62 -16.01
C PHE A 202 10.00 6.82 -16.46
N SER A 203 11.23 6.94 -15.96
CA SER A 203 12.15 8.01 -16.37
C SER A 203 13.23 7.50 -17.34
N PHE A 204 13.30 8.10 -18.52
CA PHE A 204 14.32 7.89 -19.53
C PHE A 204 15.32 9.05 -19.48
N VAL A 205 16.56 8.75 -19.11
CA VAL A 205 17.59 9.74 -18.79
C VAL A 205 18.75 9.65 -19.80
N ASP A 206 18.86 10.61 -20.71
CA ASP A 206 20.04 10.82 -21.57
C ASP A 206 20.97 11.81 -20.87
N LEU A 207 22.06 11.32 -20.28
CA LEU A 207 23.02 12.16 -19.56
C LEU A 207 23.94 12.94 -20.51
N ALA A 208 24.56 14.01 -20.02
CA ALA A 208 25.67 14.69 -20.70
C ALA A 208 26.90 13.77 -20.91
N GLY A 209 27.89 14.24 -21.66
CA GLY A 209 29.19 13.59 -21.82
C GLY A 209 29.94 13.41 -20.49
N SER A 210 30.43 12.19 -20.24
CA SER A 210 31.23 11.89 -19.04
C SER A 210 32.74 12.10 -19.21
N GLU A 211 33.18 12.54 -20.39
CA GLU A 211 34.56 12.85 -20.69
C GLU A 211 35.07 14.07 -19.90
N ARG A 212 36.33 14.01 -19.48
CA ARG A 212 36.97 15.13 -18.79
C ARG A 212 37.41 16.16 -19.81
N LEU A 213 37.17 17.43 -19.52
CA LEU A 213 37.86 18.49 -20.26
C LEU A 213 39.37 18.40 -20.00
N LYS A 214 40.10 18.10 -21.08
CA LYS A 214 41.52 18.42 -21.21
C LYS A 214 41.67 19.93 -21.01
N ARG A 215 42.78 20.41 -20.42
CA ARG A 215 43.02 21.84 -20.11
C ARG A 215 43.32 22.71 -21.35
N THR A 216 42.61 22.46 -22.46
CA THR A 216 42.80 23.10 -23.76
C THR A 216 42.06 24.44 -23.83
N LEU A 217 42.76 25.51 -23.43
CA LEU A 217 42.65 26.91 -23.92
C LEU A 217 41.29 27.62 -23.87
N CYS A 218 40.20 27.00 -23.39
CA CYS A 218 38.91 27.65 -23.23
C CYS A 218 38.93 28.63 -22.06
N ILE A 219 39.16 29.91 -22.34
CA ILE A 219 39.07 31.02 -21.37
C ILE A 219 37.61 31.53 -21.33
N GLY A 220 37.19 32.06 -20.18
CA GLY A 220 35.89 32.73 -20.03
C GLY A 220 34.71 31.77 -19.82
N GLU A 221 33.56 32.09 -20.40
CA GLU A 221 32.27 31.49 -20.03
C GLU A 221 32.18 29.99 -20.36
N ARG A 222 32.79 29.58 -21.48
CA ARG A 222 32.91 28.16 -21.88
C ARG A 222 33.58 27.30 -20.81
N ALA A 223 34.49 27.86 -20.00
CA ALA A 223 35.08 27.15 -18.87
C ALA A 223 34.07 26.96 -17.73
N ARG A 224 33.28 27.99 -17.39
CA ARG A 224 32.25 27.90 -16.33
C ARG A 224 31.16 26.90 -16.71
N GLU A 225 30.67 26.98 -17.95
CA GLU A 225 29.74 26.03 -18.56
C GLU A 225 30.26 24.59 -18.41
N SER A 226 31.50 24.35 -18.88
CA SER A 226 32.15 23.04 -18.85
C SER A 226 32.38 22.48 -17.44
N ILE A 227 32.66 23.34 -16.47
CA ILE A 227 32.75 22.98 -15.04
C ILE A 227 31.37 22.62 -14.48
N SER A 228 30.34 23.39 -14.82
CA SER A 228 28.96 23.19 -14.34
C SER A 228 28.37 21.85 -14.80
N ILE A 229 28.60 21.48 -16.06
CA ILE A 229 28.17 20.17 -16.62
C ILE A 229 28.86 19.01 -15.89
N ASN A 230 30.17 19.13 -15.68
CA ASN A 230 30.94 18.13 -14.94
C ASN A 230 30.55 18.06 -13.45
N SER A 231 30.06 19.16 -12.86
CA SER A 231 29.54 19.18 -11.48
C SER A 231 28.39 18.19 -11.29
N GLY A 232 27.42 18.17 -12.22
CA GLY A 232 26.28 17.26 -12.20
C GLY A 232 26.70 15.78 -12.20
N LEU A 233 27.63 15.40 -13.09
CA LEU A 233 28.14 14.03 -13.19
C LEU A 233 29.12 13.65 -12.05
N LEU A 234 29.90 14.60 -11.55
CA LEU A 234 30.76 14.41 -10.38
C LEU A 234 29.93 14.13 -9.13
N ALA A 235 28.88 14.90 -8.88
CA ALA A 235 27.91 14.64 -7.82
C ALA A 235 27.28 13.25 -7.96
N LEU A 236 26.88 12.85 -9.18
CA LEU A 236 26.34 11.50 -9.42
C LEU A 236 27.38 10.39 -9.17
N GLY A 237 28.65 10.63 -9.52
CA GLY A 237 29.77 9.74 -9.21
C GLY A 237 30.06 9.63 -7.71
N ASN A 238 29.89 10.71 -6.95
CA ASN A 238 29.97 10.73 -5.49
C ASN A 238 28.81 9.95 -4.87
N VAL A 239 27.58 10.15 -5.35
CA VAL A 239 26.37 9.39 -4.95
C VAL A 239 26.56 7.90 -5.19
N ILE A 240 26.96 7.48 -6.39
CA ILE A 240 27.20 6.05 -6.71
C ILE A 240 28.35 5.48 -5.89
N SER A 241 29.42 6.24 -5.64
CA SER A 241 30.53 5.79 -4.80
C SER A 241 30.16 5.69 -3.30
N ALA A 242 29.23 6.52 -2.82
CA ALA A 242 28.69 6.45 -1.46
C ALA A 242 27.72 5.27 -1.29
N LEU A 243 26.83 5.04 -2.26
CA LEU A 243 25.93 3.89 -2.31
C LEU A 243 26.70 2.56 -2.38
N TYR A 244 27.73 2.48 -3.25
CA TYR A 244 28.63 1.32 -3.36
C TYR A 244 29.33 1.01 -2.02
N LYS A 245 29.80 2.03 -1.32
CA LYS A 245 30.41 1.91 0.02
C LYS A 245 29.40 1.72 1.16
N LYS A 246 28.09 1.71 0.88
CA LYS A 246 26.99 1.69 1.87
C LYS A 246 27.15 2.78 2.96
N ALA A 247 27.57 3.97 2.56
CA ALA A 247 27.82 5.09 3.48
C ALA A 247 26.52 5.56 4.16
N LYS A 248 26.61 5.95 5.45
CA LYS A 248 25.47 6.43 6.27
C LYS A 248 24.77 7.67 5.69
N HIS A 249 25.48 8.48 4.92
CA HIS A 249 24.96 9.64 4.21
C HIS A 249 25.34 9.54 2.73
N VAL A 250 24.37 9.78 1.84
CA VAL A 250 24.56 9.78 0.39
C VAL A 250 24.25 11.19 -0.12
N PRO A 251 25.18 11.85 -0.84
CA PRO A 251 25.09 13.29 -1.15
C PRO A 251 24.15 13.60 -2.32
N PHE A 252 22.88 13.19 -2.23
CA PHE A 252 21.87 13.44 -3.27
C PHE A 252 21.53 14.92 -3.48
N ARG A 253 21.98 15.82 -2.59
CA ARG A 253 21.68 17.27 -2.62
C ARG A 253 22.74 18.12 -3.32
N ASP A 254 23.87 17.53 -3.72
CA ASP A 254 25.01 18.25 -4.32
C ASP A 254 24.72 18.82 -5.72
N SER A 255 23.79 18.23 -6.48
CA SER A 255 23.31 18.76 -7.77
C SER A 255 21.81 18.57 -7.98
N LYS A 256 21.19 19.40 -8.82
CA LYS A 256 19.79 19.23 -9.23
C LYS A 256 19.57 17.90 -9.96
N LEU A 257 20.58 17.45 -10.73
CA LEU A 257 20.61 16.11 -11.32
C LEU A 257 20.49 15.01 -10.26
N THR A 258 21.34 15.00 -9.23
CA THR A 258 21.26 13.96 -8.18
C THR A 258 19.98 14.04 -7.37
N ARG A 259 19.42 15.24 -7.16
CA ARG A 259 18.14 15.42 -6.46
C ARG A 259 16.98 14.78 -7.24
N ILE A 260 16.92 14.95 -8.56
CA ILE A 260 15.89 14.30 -9.40
C ILE A 260 16.14 12.79 -9.45
N LEU A 261 17.38 12.36 -9.71
CA LEU A 261 17.76 10.96 -9.83
C LEU A 261 17.64 10.17 -8.52
N HIS A 262 17.53 10.82 -7.35
CA HIS A 262 17.14 10.16 -6.10
C HIS A 262 15.80 9.41 -6.23
N SER A 263 14.83 9.96 -6.95
CA SER A 263 13.57 9.25 -7.23
C SER A 263 13.76 8.08 -8.20
N CYS A 264 14.61 8.25 -9.22
CA CYS A 264 14.87 7.28 -10.27
C CYS A 264 15.65 6.05 -9.75
N LEU A 265 16.58 6.25 -8.80
CA LEU A 265 17.40 5.19 -8.21
C LEU A 265 16.66 4.36 -7.15
N ASN A 266 15.49 4.82 -6.67
CA ASN A 266 14.61 4.11 -5.75
C ASN A 266 13.54 3.29 -6.51
N GLY A 267 13.97 2.46 -7.45
CA GLY A 267 13.10 1.67 -8.32
C GLY A 267 13.82 0.53 -9.05
N HIS A 268 13.22 0.04 -10.13
CA HIS A 268 13.91 -0.84 -11.09
C HIS A 268 14.77 0.02 -12.02
N VAL A 269 16.09 -0.13 -11.91
CA VAL A 269 17.06 0.70 -12.62
C VAL A 269 17.83 -0.13 -13.64
N LEU A 270 17.85 0.32 -14.89
CA LEU A 270 18.78 -0.11 -15.93
C LEU A 270 19.74 1.04 -16.25
N MET A 271 21.03 0.79 -16.17
CA MET A 271 22.06 1.68 -16.67
C MET A 271 22.65 1.09 -17.96
N ILE A 272 22.51 1.82 -19.06
CA ILE A 272 23.15 1.50 -20.33
C ILE A 272 24.42 2.35 -20.44
N ALA A 273 25.57 1.71 -20.34
CA ALA A 273 26.88 2.36 -20.47
C ALA A 273 27.33 2.31 -21.94
N CYS A 274 27.18 3.42 -22.64
CA CYS A 274 27.60 3.60 -24.03
C CYS A 274 29.10 3.90 -24.10
N ILE A 275 29.87 3.05 -24.79
CA ILE A 275 31.32 3.17 -24.93
C ILE A 275 31.76 3.19 -26.40
N SER A 276 32.96 3.70 -26.64
CA SER A 276 33.62 3.69 -27.95
C SER A 276 34.76 2.65 -27.95
N SER A 277 34.90 1.90 -29.04
CA SER A 277 36.00 0.95 -29.25
C SER A 277 37.23 1.56 -29.94
N SER A 278 37.17 2.84 -30.31
CA SER A 278 38.29 3.57 -30.92
C SER A 278 39.43 3.84 -29.94
N GLN A 279 40.67 3.63 -30.37
CA GLN A 279 41.87 3.73 -29.51
C GLN A 279 42.03 5.11 -28.84
N SER A 280 41.58 6.19 -29.50
CA SER A 280 41.58 7.56 -28.95
C SER A 280 40.70 7.75 -27.70
N ASP A 281 39.66 6.93 -27.56
CA ASP A 281 38.61 7.04 -26.55
C ASP A 281 38.87 6.12 -25.33
N MET A 282 39.85 5.21 -25.43
CA MET A 282 40.06 4.12 -24.46
C MET A 282 40.18 4.57 -23.01
N ASN A 283 40.72 5.76 -22.74
CA ASN A 283 40.77 6.34 -21.40
C ASN A 283 39.37 6.61 -20.80
N GLU A 284 38.45 7.14 -21.60
CA GLU A 284 37.09 7.48 -21.15
C GLU A 284 36.14 6.30 -21.23
N THR A 285 36.33 5.37 -22.18
CA THR A 285 35.75 4.02 -22.11
C THR A 285 36.16 3.32 -20.80
N HIS A 286 37.44 3.36 -20.42
CA HIS A 286 37.93 2.76 -19.17
C HIS A 286 37.39 3.46 -17.91
N ASN A 287 37.15 4.77 -17.94
CA ASN A 287 36.45 5.49 -16.86
C ASN A 287 34.96 5.11 -16.79
N THR A 288 34.29 4.99 -17.94
CA THR A 288 32.89 4.59 -18.06
C THR A 288 32.65 3.19 -17.49
N LEU A 289 33.53 2.23 -17.79
CA LEU A 289 33.44 0.85 -17.29
C LEU A 289 33.67 0.74 -15.78
N LYS A 290 34.64 1.48 -15.21
CA LYS A 290 34.83 1.56 -13.75
C LYS A 290 33.58 2.09 -13.03
N TYR A 291 32.89 3.04 -13.65
CA TYR A 291 31.68 3.66 -13.11
C TYR A 291 30.50 2.68 -13.16
N ALA A 292 30.27 2.06 -14.33
CA ALA A 292 29.26 1.02 -14.53
C ALA A 292 29.43 -0.16 -13.57
N ASN A 293 30.67 -0.63 -13.36
CA ASN A 293 30.98 -1.74 -12.45
C ASN A 293 30.66 -1.43 -10.97
N ARG A 294 30.81 -0.16 -10.55
CA ARG A 294 30.34 0.28 -9.21
C ARG A 294 28.82 0.31 -9.14
N ALA A 295 28.16 0.80 -10.18
CA ALA A 295 26.70 0.87 -10.24
C ALA A 295 26.05 -0.52 -10.15
N ALA A 296 26.60 -1.52 -10.85
CA ALA A 296 26.10 -2.91 -10.85
C ALA A 296 26.06 -3.59 -9.47
N SER A 297 26.85 -3.07 -8.52
CA SER A 297 26.90 -3.56 -7.14
C SER A 297 25.92 -2.86 -6.18
N ILE A 298 25.18 -1.84 -6.65
CA ILE A 298 24.20 -1.10 -5.83
C ILE A 298 22.88 -1.88 -5.76
N GLN A 299 22.39 -2.06 -4.55
CA GLN A 299 21.05 -2.60 -4.28
C GLN A 299 20.03 -1.47 -4.23
N THR A 300 18.87 -1.66 -4.88
CA THR A 300 17.76 -0.70 -4.89
C THR A 300 16.53 -1.27 -4.17
N ALA A 301 15.78 -0.40 -3.49
CA ALA A 301 14.58 -0.80 -2.75
C ALA A 301 13.33 -0.67 -3.62
N THR A 302 12.85 -1.76 -4.22
CA THR A 302 11.64 -1.71 -5.05
C THR A 302 10.38 -1.79 -4.18
N LYS A 303 9.47 -0.82 -4.39
CA LYS A 303 8.16 -0.71 -3.76
C LYS A 303 7.09 -0.50 -4.82
N LEU A 304 5.90 -1.03 -4.57
CA LEU A 304 4.73 -0.81 -5.42
C LEU A 304 4.05 0.50 -4.99
N ASN A 305 3.81 1.41 -5.93
CA ASN A 305 3.26 2.73 -5.64
C ASN A 305 1.73 2.71 -5.63
N VAL A 306 1.16 2.19 -4.55
CA VAL A 306 -0.28 2.25 -4.29
C VAL A 306 -0.62 3.58 -3.65
N GLU A 307 -1.42 4.40 -4.34
CA GLU A 307 -1.99 5.62 -3.81
C GLU A 307 -3.17 5.26 -2.89
N VAL A 308 -2.84 4.93 -1.63
CA VAL A 308 -3.82 4.69 -0.58
C VAL A 308 -4.45 6.01 -0.15
N ASP A 309 -5.56 6.37 -0.79
CA ASP A 309 -6.58 7.21 -0.17
C ASP A 309 -7.17 6.42 1.00
N ASN A 310 -6.76 6.80 2.22
CA ASN A 310 -7.23 6.19 3.48
C ASN A 310 -8.76 6.11 3.53
N THR A 311 -9.47 7.12 3.00
CA THR A 311 -10.93 7.19 2.96
C THR A 311 -11.50 6.07 2.09
N LYS A 312 -10.97 5.89 0.87
CA LYS A 312 -11.40 4.82 -0.04
C LYS A 312 -11.02 3.44 0.48
N MET A 313 -9.85 3.27 1.10
CA MET A 313 -9.48 1.99 1.71
C MET A 313 -10.36 1.63 2.91
N VAL A 314 -10.73 2.58 3.75
CA VAL A 314 -11.75 2.37 4.80
C VAL A 314 -13.08 1.97 4.17
N VAL A 315 -13.54 2.64 3.11
CA VAL A 315 -14.77 2.27 2.39
C VAL A 315 -14.70 0.86 1.78
N ILE A 316 -13.56 0.43 1.23
CA ILE A 316 -13.37 -0.91 0.66
C ILE A 316 -13.40 -1.99 1.75
N LEU A 317 -12.72 -1.75 2.88
CA LEU A 317 -12.73 -2.65 4.04
C LEU A 317 -14.14 -2.76 4.65
N LEU A 318 -14.84 -1.63 4.82
CA LEU A 318 -16.22 -1.59 5.29
C LEU A 318 -17.17 -2.32 4.33
N LYS A 319 -17.04 -2.12 3.00
CA LYS A 319 -17.82 -2.88 2.00
C LYS A 319 -17.59 -4.39 2.09
N LYS A 320 -16.34 -4.83 2.33
CA LYS A 320 -16.01 -6.24 2.52
C LYS A 320 -16.64 -6.81 3.79
N GLU A 321 -16.57 -6.09 4.91
CA GLU A 321 -17.16 -6.55 6.17
C GLU A 321 -18.70 -6.53 6.13
N ILE A 322 -19.32 -5.52 5.52
CA ILE A 322 -20.76 -5.48 5.24
C ILE A 322 -21.20 -6.68 4.40
N SER A 323 -20.40 -7.11 3.41
CA SER A 323 -20.69 -8.29 2.60
C SER A 323 -20.67 -9.57 3.46
N LYS A 324 -19.59 -9.78 4.23
CA LYS A 324 -19.44 -10.90 5.16
C LYS A 324 -20.59 -10.97 6.18
N LEU A 325 -20.89 -9.84 6.84
CA LEU A 325 -21.97 -9.74 7.82
C LEU A 325 -23.36 -9.99 7.21
N LYS A 326 -23.58 -9.62 5.93
CA LYS A 326 -24.81 -9.97 5.21
C LYS A 326 -24.93 -11.46 4.96
N THR A 327 -23.87 -12.13 4.49
CA THR A 327 -23.86 -13.59 4.30
C THR A 327 -24.09 -14.33 5.63
N GLU A 328 -23.43 -13.89 6.70
CA GLU A 328 -23.63 -14.45 8.04
C GLU A 328 -25.07 -14.24 8.55
N ASN A 329 -25.64 -13.04 8.36
CA ASN A 329 -27.05 -12.78 8.67
C ASN A 329 -28.03 -13.65 7.85
N GLN A 330 -27.72 -13.95 6.59
CA GLN A 330 -28.54 -14.85 5.77
C GLN A 330 -28.51 -16.29 6.32
N ILE A 331 -27.33 -16.79 6.70
CA ILE A 331 -27.15 -18.12 7.30
C ILE A 331 -27.82 -18.22 8.68
N LEU A 332 -27.74 -17.17 9.50
CA LEU A 332 -28.40 -17.13 10.80
C LEU A 332 -29.94 -17.06 10.64
N LYS A 333 -30.45 -16.27 9.70
CA LYS A 333 -31.90 -16.20 9.41
C LYS A 333 -32.46 -17.53 8.91
N SER A 334 -31.77 -18.23 7.99
CA SER A 334 -32.23 -19.54 7.53
C SER A 334 -32.24 -20.58 8.65
N ARG A 335 -31.18 -20.63 9.47
CA ARG A 335 -31.14 -21.49 10.68
C ARG A 335 -32.30 -21.22 11.63
N ILE A 336 -32.54 -19.95 11.98
CA ILE A 336 -33.67 -19.56 12.86
C ILE A 336 -35.01 -19.98 12.26
N GLN A 337 -35.18 -19.86 10.93
CA GLN A 337 -36.40 -20.29 10.25
C GLN A 337 -36.57 -21.82 10.29
N THR A 338 -35.51 -22.59 10.05
CA THR A 338 -35.54 -24.07 10.19
C THR A 338 -35.89 -24.50 11.62
N THR A 339 -35.28 -23.89 12.65
CA THR A 339 -35.61 -24.19 14.06
C THR A 339 -37.05 -23.82 14.40
N LYS A 340 -37.57 -22.70 13.89
CA LYS A 340 -38.98 -22.33 14.07
C LYS A 340 -39.93 -23.33 13.43
N HIS A 341 -39.67 -23.78 12.21
CA HIS A 341 -40.49 -24.79 11.55
C HIS A 341 -40.47 -26.12 12.31
N ALA A 342 -39.29 -26.63 12.70
CA ALA A 342 -39.18 -27.86 13.48
C ALA A 342 -39.94 -27.80 14.82
N ASN A 343 -39.86 -26.67 15.54
CA ASN A 343 -40.60 -26.48 16.79
C ASN A 343 -42.12 -26.42 16.56
N VAL A 344 -42.57 -25.76 15.47
CA VAL A 344 -43.99 -25.70 15.10
C VAL A 344 -44.53 -27.06 14.68
N GLU A 345 -43.78 -27.84 13.90
CA GLU A 345 -44.15 -29.22 13.55
C GLU A 345 -44.24 -30.13 14.77
N GLY A 346 -43.31 -29.99 15.73
CA GLY A 346 -43.37 -30.67 17.04
C GLY A 346 -44.65 -30.34 17.80
N LEU A 347 -44.96 -29.05 17.97
CA LEU A 347 -46.17 -28.57 18.65
C LEU A 347 -47.46 -29.01 17.93
N ILE A 348 -47.48 -29.04 16.59
CA ILE A 348 -48.62 -29.53 15.81
C ILE A 348 -48.83 -31.03 16.04
N ARG A 349 -47.74 -31.82 16.07
CA ARG A 349 -47.79 -33.27 16.34
C ARG A 349 -48.29 -33.56 17.75
N GLU A 350 -47.82 -32.81 18.74
CA GLU A 350 -48.25 -32.91 20.14
C GLU A 350 -49.73 -32.53 20.30
N ASN A 351 -50.17 -31.40 19.72
CA ASN A 351 -51.57 -31.00 19.71
C ASN A 351 -52.49 -32.05 19.04
N ARG A 352 -52.01 -32.75 18.00
CA ARG A 352 -52.77 -33.83 17.36
C ARG A 352 -52.90 -35.06 18.25
N LEU A 353 -51.86 -35.40 19.00
CA LEU A 353 -51.88 -36.49 19.98
C LEU A 353 -52.85 -36.18 21.14
N LEU A 354 -52.73 -34.98 21.73
CA LEU A 354 -53.59 -34.52 22.82
C LEU A 354 -55.08 -34.48 22.42
N LYS A 355 -55.40 -34.07 21.18
CA LYS A 355 -56.77 -34.13 20.66
C LYS A 355 -57.33 -35.56 20.62
N SER A 356 -56.55 -36.52 20.12
CA SER A 356 -56.96 -37.93 20.11
C SER A 356 -57.11 -38.50 21.52
N GLN A 357 -56.28 -38.10 22.48
CA GLN A 357 -56.45 -38.48 23.89
C GLN A 357 -57.73 -37.90 24.49
N ILE A 358 -58.06 -36.63 24.20
CA ILE A 358 -59.32 -35.99 24.63
C ILE A 358 -60.54 -36.66 23.97
N GLU A 359 -60.43 -37.11 22.72
CA GLU A 359 -61.50 -37.86 22.05
C GLU A 359 -61.71 -39.23 22.71
N ASN A 360 -60.64 -39.98 22.99
CA ASN A 360 -60.73 -41.27 23.69
C ASN A 360 -61.37 -41.11 25.09
N ILE A 361 -60.88 -40.17 25.90
CA ILE A 361 -61.43 -39.90 27.25
C ILE A 361 -62.92 -39.56 27.20
N LYS A 362 -63.38 -38.84 26.16
CA LYS A 362 -64.82 -38.57 25.96
C LYS A 362 -65.62 -39.83 25.65
N TYR A 363 -65.08 -40.75 24.85
CA TYR A 363 -65.74 -42.03 24.59
C TYR A 363 -65.78 -42.89 25.87
N ASP A 364 -64.72 -42.90 26.66
CA ASP A 364 -64.67 -43.60 27.94
C ASP A 364 -65.74 -43.04 28.90
N THR A 365 -65.84 -41.71 29.08
CA THR A 365 -66.90 -41.11 29.92
C THR A 365 -68.31 -41.37 29.41
N LEU A 366 -68.52 -41.38 28.09
CA LEU A 366 -69.82 -41.72 27.47
C LEU A 366 -70.20 -43.20 27.61
N ILE A 367 -69.23 -44.08 27.89
CA ILE A 367 -69.44 -45.49 28.22
C ILE A 367 -69.76 -45.60 29.70
N ASP A 368 -69.04 -44.90 30.58
CA ASP A 368 -69.28 -44.89 32.02
C ASP A 368 -70.66 -44.31 32.38
N GLU A 369 -71.08 -43.19 31.78
CA GLU A 369 -72.43 -42.62 31.94
C GLU A 369 -73.51 -43.65 31.59
N LYS A 370 -73.35 -44.38 30.48
CA LYS A 370 -74.30 -45.43 30.06
C LYS A 370 -74.27 -46.67 30.94
N ASN A 371 -73.11 -47.01 31.49
CA ASN A 371 -72.98 -48.11 32.45
C ASN A 371 -73.68 -47.75 33.77
N GLU A 372 -73.63 -46.49 34.21
CA GLU A 372 -74.36 -46.01 35.38
C GLU A 372 -75.88 -45.99 35.14
N ASP A 373 -76.36 -45.47 34.00
CA ASP A 373 -77.77 -45.54 33.59
C ASP A 373 -78.30 -46.98 33.58
N LEU A 374 -77.56 -47.91 32.97
CA LEU A 374 -77.91 -49.33 32.92
C LEU A 374 -77.89 -49.98 34.31
N ALA A 375 -76.94 -49.62 35.18
CA ALA A 375 -76.90 -50.09 36.56
C ALA A 375 -78.12 -49.59 37.35
N GLN A 376 -78.55 -48.35 37.13
CA GLN A 376 -79.79 -47.82 37.73
C GLN A 376 -81.04 -48.52 37.18
N GLU A 377 -81.08 -48.90 35.90
CA GLU A 377 -82.20 -49.65 35.32
C GLU A 377 -82.29 -51.07 35.91
N ILE A 378 -81.16 -51.78 36.01
CA ILE A 378 -81.06 -53.09 36.67
C ILE A 378 -81.51 -52.99 38.14
N LEU A 379 -81.10 -51.95 38.86
CA LEU A 379 -81.54 -51.68 40.24
C LEU A 379 -83.05 -51.43 40.37
N LYS A 380 -83.73 -50.94 39.33
CA LYS A 380 -85.19 -50.72 39.31
C LYS A 380 -85.98 -51.98 38.92
N HIS A 381 -85.32 -53.04 38.44
CA HIS A 381 -86.00 -54.25 37.98
C HIS A 381 -86.67 -55.01 39.16
N PRO A 382 -87.95 -55.43 39.06
CA PRO A 382 -88.71 -56.00 40.20
C PRO A 382 -88.05 -57.22 40.85
N PHE A 383 -87.41 -58.08 40.06
CA PHE A 383 -86.68 -59.25 40.58
C PHE A 383 -85.48 -58.86 41.46
N VAL A 384 -84.78 -57.77 41.09
CA VAL A 384 -83.62 -57.25 41.84
C VAL A 384 -84.10 -56.53 43.11
N GLN A 385 -85.18 -55.75 43.03
CA GLN A 385 -85.80 -55.12 44.21
C GLN A 385 -86.30 -56.15 45.22
N ASN A 386 -86.92 -57.25 44.77
CA ASN A 386 -87.31 -58.35 45.67
C ASN A 386 -86.09 -59.00 46.33
N LEU A 387 -85.03 -59.28 45.57
CA LEU A 387 -83.76 -59.78 46.12
C LEU A 387 -83.12 -58.80 47.14
N ILE A 388 -83.19 -57.49 46.91
CA ILE A 388 -82.71 -56.49 47.87
C ILE A 388 -83.54 -56.54 49.16
N ASN A 389 -84.87 -56.53 49.04
CA ASN A 389 -85.78 -56.60 50.19
C ASN A 389 -85.61 -57.90 50.99
N ASP A 390 -85.38 -59.03 50.33
CA ASP A 390 -85.18 -60.33 50.99
C ASP A 390 -83.79 -60.43 51.63
N ASN A 391 -82.74 -59.84 51.03
CA ASN A 391 -81.44 -59.69 51.68
C ASN A 391 -81.49 -58.71 52.88
N GLN A 392 -82.30 -57.66 52.83
CA GLN A 392 -82.54 -56.77 53.97
C GLN A 392 -83.20 -57.51 55.13
N LYS A 393 -84.30 -58.24 54.89
CA LYS A 393 -84.93 -59.11 55.90
C LYS A 393 -83.94 -60.12 56.48
N LEU A 394 -83.14 -60.78 55.64
CA LEU A 394 -82.11 -61.72 56.10
C LEU A 394 -81.00 -61.04 56.93
N THR A 395 -80.69 -59.77 56.65
CA THR A 395 -79.73 -58.98 57.44
C THR A 395 -80.32 -58.59 58.79
N GLU A 396 -81.59 -58.19 58.84
CA GLU A 396 -82.34 -57.89 60.08
C GLU A 396 -82.52 -59.16 60.94
N GLU A 397 -82.83 -60.29 60.31
CA GLU A 397 -82.90 -61.63 60.94
C GLU A 397 -81.54 -62.02 61.56
N VAL A 398 -80.44 -61.77 60.84
CA VAL A 398 -79.07 -62.00 61.35
C VAL A 398 -78.69 -61.05 62.49
N GLU A 399 -79.04 -59.77 62.43
CA GLU A 399 -78.83 -58.83 63.56
C GLU A 399 -79.68 -59.19 64.78
N ARG A 400 -80.94 -59.62 64.59
CA ARG A 400 -81.80 -60.14 65.66
C ARG A 400 -81.17 -61.35 66.34
N LEU A 401 -80.73 -62.34 65.56
CA LEU A 401 -80.10 -63.55 66.09
C LEU A 401 -78.77 -63.26 66.79
N LYS A 402 -77.98 -62.28 66.31
CA LYS A 402 -76.80 -61.77 67.04
C LYS A 402 -77.18 -61.15 68.40
N GLY A 403 -78.31 -60.44 68.49
CA GLY A 403 -78.86 -59.91 69.74
C GLY A 403 -79.24 -61.03 70.72
N GLU A 404 -80.04 -62.00 70.28
CA GLU A 404 -80.49 -63.12 71.12
C GLU A 404 -79.34 -64.02 71.63
N VAL A 405 -78.23 -64.12 70.88
CA VAL A 405 -77.00 -64.79 71.33
C VAL A 405 -76.22 -63.96 72.35
N LYS A 406 -76.34 -62.62 72.31
CA LYS A 406 -75.73 -61.70 73.28
C LYS A 406 -76.45 -61.75 74.64
N ASP A 407 -77.78 -61.67 74.63
CA ASP A 407 -78.56 -61.50 75.86
C ASP A 407 -78.69 -62.81 76.66
N LYS A 408 -78.40 -63.97 76.05
CA LYS A 408 -78.25 -65.26 76.76
C LYS A 408 -76.85 -65.48 77.35
N ALA A 409 -75.95 -64.49 77.25
CA ALA A 409 -74.54 -64.61 77.67
C ALA A 409 -74.14 -63.65 78.82
N MET A 410 -75.05 -63.34 79.75
CA MET A 410 -74.77 -62.56 80.97
C MET A 410 -75.31 -63.20 82.26
N ASP A 411 -74.54 -64.12 82.84
CA ASP A 411 -74.09 -64.08 84.25
C ASP A 411 -73.37 -65.38 84.65
N LYS A 412 -72.03 -65.35 84.79
CA LYS A 412 -71.28 -65.82 85.98
C LYS A 412 -69.76 -65.81 85.85
N SER A 413 -69.14 -65.24 86.88
CA SER A 413 -67.79 -65.50 87.41
C SER A 413 -66.53 -64.95 86.66
N PRO A 414 -65.42 -64.66 87.39
CA PRO A 414 -64.19 -63.99 86.88
C PRO A 414 -62.98 -64.99 86.86
N PRO A 415 -61.68 -64.60 86.76
CA PRO A 415 -61.07 -63.27 86.61
C PRO A 415 -60.00 -63.15 85.49
N CYS A 416 -59.20 -62.07 85.55
CA CYS A 416 -57.96 -61.76 84.81
C CYS A 416 -57.01 -62.97 84.60
N PRO A 417 -56.13 -63.00 83.55
CA PRO A 417 -55.33 -61.85 83.12
C PRO A 417 -54.94 -61.77 81.61
N LYS A 418 -53.99 -60.86 81.30
CA LYS A 418 -53.05 -60.83 80.16
C LYS A 418 -53.14 -61.98 79.13
N VAL A 419 -53.33 -61.65 77.85
CA VAL A 419 -52.27 -61.70 76.82
C VAL A 419 -52.59 -60.70 75.69
N SER A 420 -51.57 -60.17 75.01
CA SER A 420 -51.71 -59.53 73.70
C SER A 420 -50.70 -60.09 72.69
N PRO A 421 -51.10 -61.02 71.80
CA PRO A 421 -50.28 -61.36 70.64
C PRO A 421 -51.07 -61.65 69.34
N LEU A 422 -50.49 -61.18 68.24
CA LEU A 422 -50.27 -61.92 66.98
C LEU A 422 -51.40 -62.77 66.36
N SER A 423 -51.88 -62.25 65.23
CA SER A 423 -52.06 -62.97 63.95
C SER A 423 -51.44 -64.37 63.79
N LEU A 424 -52.17 -65.29 63.13
CA LEU A 424 -51.70 -66.31 62.16
C LEU A 424 -52.95 -66.79 61.37
N THR A 425 -53.20 -66.31 60.15
CA THR A 425 -52.79 -66.87 58.84
C THR A 425 -53.34 -68.26 58.44
N ASN A 426 -54.09 -68.29 57.34
CA ASN A 426 -53.98 -69.22 56.19
C ASN A 426 -54.87 -68.59 55.09
N ARG A 427 -54.39 -68.02 53.97
CA ARG A 427 -53.24 -68.31 53.09
C ARG A 427 -53.37 -69.68 52.41
N PRO A 428 -53.48 -69.69 51.08
CA PRO A 428 -52.32 -70.11 50.27
C PRO A 428 -51.41 -68.97 49.81
N LYS A 429 -50.15 -69.33 49.53
CA LYS A 429 -49.21 -68.55 48.69
C LYS A 429 -49.51 -68.82 47.20
N VAL A 430 -48.62 -68.32 46.31
CA VAL A 430 -48.42 -68.68 44.89
C VAL A 430 -49.13 -67.73 43.91
N ILE A 431 -48.45 -67.07 42.96
CA ILE A 431 -46.99 -66.83 42.77
C ILE A 431 -46.81 -65.42 42.16
N SER A 432 -45.67 -64.79 42.44
CA SER A 432 -45.17 -63.63 41.68
C SER A 432 -43.89 -64.02 40.93
N PRO A 433 -43.83 -63.93 39.59
CA PRO A 433 -42.57 -63.98 38.86
C PRO A 433 -41.95 -62.58 38.85
N SER A 434 -40.98 -62.38 39.75
CA SER A 434 -39.94 -61.36 39.62
C SER A 434 -38.58 -62.07 39.50
N TYR A 435 -37.49 -61.30 39.44
CA TYR A 435 -36.13 -61.68 39.00
C TYR A 435 -36.04 -61.84 37.47
N GLN A 436 -35.22 -61.07 36.73
CA GLN A 436 -33.82 -60.60 36.85
C GLN A 436 -32.81 -61.48 36.09
N ASN A 437 -31.72 -60.82 35.69
CA ASN A 437 -30.58 -61.28 34.88
C ASN A 437 -30.95 -61.52 33.41
N GLU A 438 -30.39 -60.79 32.44
CA GLU A 438 -28.96 -60.69 32.08
C GLU A 438 -28.38 -61.99 31.50
N LEU A 439 -28.17 -62.04 30.17
CA LEU A 439 -26.84 -62.10 29.52
C LEU A 439 -26.93 -62.59 28.06
N LYS A 440 -26.36 -61.78 27.16
CA LYS A 440 -25.65 -62.15 25.91
C LYS A 440 -26.29 -63.16 24.94
N ASN A 441 -26.54 -62.68 23.72
CA ASN A 441 -25.71 -63.16 22.60
C ASN A 441 -25.47 -62.07 21.54
N THR A 442 -24.21 -61.92 21.13
CA THR A 442 -23.74 -61.04 20.04
C THR A 442 -23.25 -61.89 18.87
N PRO A 443 -23.34 -61.39 17.63
CA PRO A 443 -22.09 -61.14 16.88
C PRO A 443 -21.89 -59.64 16.54
N ILE A 444 -20.67 -59.08 16.60
CA ILE A 444 -19.70 -58.91 15.47
C ILE A 444 -20.27 -58.05 14.33
N LEU A 445 -19.72 -56.91 13.89
CA LEU A 445 -18.64 -55.96 14.31
C LEU A 445 -18.92 -54.64 13.52
N SER A 446 -18.27 -53.46 13.57
CA SER A 446 -17.10 -52.79 14.19
C SER A 446 -17.35 -51.24 14.03
N LYS A 447 -16.55 -50.19 14.28
CA LYS A 447 -15.26 -49.78 14.92
C LYS A 447 -15.30 -48.21 14.87
N ALA A 448 -14.54 -47.35 15.58
CA ALA A 448 -13.54 -47.46 16.65
C ALA A 448 -13.42 -46.11 17.42
N THR A 449 -12.87 -46.16 18.65
CA THR A 449 -12.03 -45.15 19.35
C THR A 449 -12.36 -43.64 19.40
N SER A 450 -12.32 -43.14 20.64
CA SER A 450 -12.14 -41.74 21.11
C SER A 450 -10.64 -41.28 20.94
N PRO A 451 -10.10 -40.11 21.42
CA PRO A 451 -10.41 -39.43 22.70
C PRO A 451 -10.22 -37.88 22.84
N SER A 452 -10.57 -37.41 24.05
CA SER A 452 -9.84 -36.47 24.95
C SER A 452 -10.11 -34.94 25.02
N CYS A 453 -10.00 -34.47 26.28
CA CYS A 453 -9.60 -33.15 26.79
C CYS A 453 -10.55 -31.92 26.86
N SER A 454 -10.73 -31.49 28.12
CA SER A 454 -11.10 -30.15 28.64
C SER A 454 -9.87 -29.19 28.62
N PRO A 455 -9.86 -27.94 29.18
CA PRO A 455 -10.90 -27.19 29.92
C PRO A 455 -11.11 -25.73 29.44
N PRO A 456 -12.02 -24.93 30.05
CA PRO A 456 -12.01 -23.47 29.89
C PRO A 456 -10.84 -22.81 30.62
N PHE A 457 -10.20 -21.81 30.01
CA PHE A 457 -9.16 -21.00 30.65
C PHE A 457 -9.42 -19.49 30.49
N THR A 458 -9.70 -18.83 31.62
CA THR A 458 -9.44 -17.40 31.78
C THR A 458 -7.94 -17.20 32.08
N LYS A 459 -7.33 -16.15 31.51
CA LYS A 459 -6.03 -15.62 31.99
C LYS A 459 -6.01 -14.09 31.91
N PRO A 460 -5.17 -13.41 32.71
CA PRO A 460 -5.34 -12.00 33.02
C PRO A 460 -4.33 -11.07 32.35
N ILE A 461 -4.55 -9.77 32.57
CA ILE A 461 -3.69 -8.63 32.20
C ILE A 461 -2.26 -8.82 32.72
N PRO A 462 -1.21 -8.64 31.89
CA PRO A 462 0.15 -8.42 32.37
C PRO A 462 0.29 -6.99 32.90
N LYS A 463 0.63 -6.82 34.18
CA LYS A 463 1.10 -5.53 34.71
C LYS A 463 2.52 -5.26 34.21
N ALA A 464 2.87 -3.99 34.01
CA ALA A 464 4.25 -3.58 33.74
C ALA A 464 5.14 -3.73 34.99
N PRO A 465 6.43 -4.10 34.83
CA PRO A 465 7.42 -3.94 35.87
C PRO A 465 7.98 -2.51 35.86
N LEU A 466 7.69 -1.73 36.90
CA LEU A 466 8.48 -0.57 37.27
C LEU A 466 9.62 -1.02 38.18
N THR A 467 10.86 -0.86 37.73
CA THR A 467 12.06 -0.93 38.60
C THR A 467 13.01 0.21 38.23
N SER A 468 13.29 1.07 39.20
CA SER A 468 14.20 2.21 39.08
C SER A 468 15.62 1.85 39.55
N LYS A 469 16.63 2.48 38.93
CA LYS A 469 17.85 3.07 39.54
C LYS A 469 18.88 3.45 38.47
N ASP A 470 18.99 4.76 38.22
CA ASP A 470 20.17 5.63 38.37
C ASP A 470 21.60 5.04 38.44
N PRO A 471 22.68 5.82 38.14
CA PRO A 471 22.72 7.23 37.69
C PRO A 471 23.68 7.53 36.49
N ALA A 472 23.58 8.78 36.01
CA ALA A 472 24.65 9.66 35.51
C ALA A 472 25.83 9.14 34.65
N CYS A 473 26.03 9.79 33.50
CA CYS A 473 27.30 10.48 33.25
C CYS A 473 27.08 11.76 32.42
N LEU A 474 27.81 12.85 32.71
CA LEU A 474 27.67 14.14 32.03
C LEU A 474 28.76 14.35 30.96
N ARG A 475 28.46 15.14 29.91
CA ARG A 475 29.10 16.46 29.69
C ARG A 475 28.61 17.17 28.42
N THR A 476 28.38 18.48 28.55
CA THR A 476 28.45 19.56 27.51
C THR A 476 27.55 19.42 26.26
N THR A 477 26.90 20.47 25.75
CA THR A 477 27.32 21.90 25.65
C THR A 477 26.22 22.92 26.01
N SER A 478 26.60 24.20 25.99
CA SER A 478 25.86 25.38 26.47
C SER A 478 24.81 25.94 25.45
N PRO A 479 24.21 27.13 25.65
CA PRO A 479 22.84 27.26 26.14
C PRO A 479 21.82 27.70 25.08
N VAL A 480 20.54 27.42 25.35
CA VAL A 480 19.40 27.84 24.50
C VAL A 480 18.96 29.27 24.86
N LEU A 481 18.78 30.11 23.84
CA LEU A 481 18.20 31.45 23.97
C LEU A 481 16.68 31.40 23.74
N ASN A 482 15.90 31.91 24.70
CA ASN A 482 14.44 31.83 24.68
C ASN A 482 13.81 32.56 23.50
N THR A 483 12.83 31.92 22.83
CA THR A 483 11.80 32.62 22.05
C THR A 483 10.42 32.02 22.35
N PRO A 484 9.40 32.83 22.69
CA PRO A 484 8.05 32.36 23.00
C PRO A 484 7.25 32.00 21.73
N PRO A 485 6.17 31.20 21.84
CA PRO A 485 5.45 30.66 20.69
C PRO A 485 4.65 31.72 19.94
N ARG A 486 4.68 31.67 18.59
CA ARG A 486 3.77 32.46 17.75
C ARG A 486 2.45 31.71 17.51
N SER A 487 1.36 32.33 17.95
CA SER A 487 -0.01 31.97 17.63
C SER A 487 -0.35 32.23 16.15
N LYS A 488 -1.47 31.69 15.68
CA LYS A 488 -2.01 31.92 14.34
C LYS A 488 -2.83 33.22 14.31
N THR A 489 -2.47 34.15 13.44
CA THR A 489 -3.39 35.17 12.88
C THR A 489 -3.00 35.49 11.44
N SER A 490 -3.96 35.96 10.66
CA SER A 490 -3.82 36.38 9.26
C SER A 490 -4.39 37.82 9.11
N PRO A 491 -4.35 38.51 7.95
CA PRO A 491 -3.46 39.66 7.86
C PRO A 491 -4.13 40.98 7.44
N SER A 492 -3.95 42.04 8.23
CA SER A 492 -4.18 43.42 7.78
C SER A 492 -3.60 44.46 8.76
N GLU A 493 -2.46 45.06 8.44
CA GLU A 493 -2.04 46.32 9.10
C GLU A 493 -1.06 47.12 8.21
N LYS A 494 -1.20 48.45 8.22
CA LYS A 494 -0.39 49.37 7.39
C LYS A 494 0.84 49.81 8.16
N ILE A 495 2.04 49.58 7.60
CA ILE A 495 3.28 50.08 8.20
C ILE A 495 3.44 51.57 7.86
N SER A 496 3.47 52.43 8.89
CA SER A 496 3.77 53.85 8.75
C SER A 496 5.29 54.10 8.61
N TRP A 497 5.65 55.08 7.79
CA TRP A 497 7.06 55.41 7.51
C TRP A 497 7.63 56.35 8.58
N ASN A 498 8.86 56.11 9.03
CA ASN A 498 9.54 56.94 10.02
C ASN A 498 10.78 57.61 9.40
N PRO A 499 10.79 58.95 9.21
CA PRO A 499 11.88 59.66 8.53
C PRO A 499 13.25 59.54 9.22
N SER A 500 13.29 59.34 10.54
CA SER A 500 14.52 59.40 11.34
C SER A 500 15.47 58.20 11.20
N LYS A 501 15.19 57.27 10.27
CA LYS A 501 16.00 56.06 10.01
C LYS A 501 16.51 55.94 8.56
N GLN A 502 16.63 57.06 7.83
CA GLN A 502 17.34 57.07 6.53
C GLN A 502 18.81 56.64 6.71
N ARG A 503 19.23 55.60 5.99
CA ARG A 503 20.64 55.24 5.84
C ARG A 503 21.19 55.91 4.58
N LYS A 504 21.93 57.01 4.74
CA LYS A 504 22.73 57.56 3.62
C LYS A 504 23.74 56.49 3.16
N VAL A 505 23.72 56.19 1.86
CA VAL A 505 24.74 55.40 1.18
C VAL A 505 25.27 56.28 0.04
N THR A 506 26.50 56.75 0.17
CA THR A 506 27.12 57.66 -0.80
C THR A 506 28.08 56.89 -1.69
N PHE A 507 28.01 57.10 -3.00
CA PHE A 507 28.94 56.56 -3.98
C PHE A 507 29.65 57.70 -4.71
N LYS A 508 30.98 57.65 -4.80
CA LYS A 508 31.73 58.46 -5.78
C LYS A 508 31.81 57.69 -7.09
N LEU A 509 31.59 58.38 -8.21
CA LEU A 509 31.44 57.77 -9.54
C LEU A 509 32.77 57.50 -10.29
N GLU A 510 33.90 57.92 -9.73
CA GLU A 510 35.21 57.90 -10.41
C GLU A 510 36.02 56.61 -10.19
N ASP A 511 35.77 55.88 -9.08
CA ASP A 511 36.50 54.65 -8.74
C ASP A 511 35.94 53.40 -9.46
N GLN A 512 36.43 53.11 -10.66
CA GLN A 512 35.96 51.96 -11.47
C GLN A 512 36.21 50.57 -10.87
N HIS A 513 36.98 50.46 -9.78
CA HIS A 513 37.52 49.18 -9.28
C HIS A 513 36.64 48.40 -8.28
N ASN A 514 35.42 48.86 -7.96
CA ASN A 514 34.62 48.25 -6.87
C ASN A 514 33.14 47.95 -7.24
N ARG A 515 32.91 47.22 -8.35
CA ARG A 515 31.58 46.70 -8.72
C ARG A 515 31.08 45.63 -7.73
N ARG A 516 30.48 46.04 -6.62
CA ARG A 516 29.69 45.18 -5.72
C ARG A 516 28.20 45.36 -6.00
N THR A 517 27.53 44.29 -6.44
CA THR A 517 26.11 44.30 -6.81
C THR A 517 25.19 44.46 -5.60
N LEU A 518 24.20 45.35 -5.72
CA LEU A 518 23.10 45.49 -4.77
C LEU A 518 21.98 44.50 -5.10
N PHE A 519 21.24 44.04 -4.07
CA PHE A 519 20.14 43.09 -4.20
C PHE A 519 18.89 43.58 -3.46
N THR A 520 17.72 43.47 -4.10
CA THR A 520 16.40 43.69 -3.50
C THR A 520 15.45 42.51 -3.82
N PRO A 521 14.34 42.31 -3.07
CA PRO A 521 13.70 40.99 -2.99
C PRO A 521 12.78 40.56 -4.15
N ARG A 522 12.55 41.39 -5.17
CA ARG A 522 11.66 41.08 -6.31
C ARG A 522 12.35 41.41 -7.63
N LYS A 523 12.54 40.39 -8.48
CA LYS A 523 13.36 40.45 -9.69
C LYS A 523 12.53 40.84 -10.91
N GLU A 524 12.44 42.13 -11.20
CA GLU A 524 11.91 42.65 -12.46
C GLU A 524 12.99 43.54 -13.10
N LYS A 525 13.15 43.50 -14.43
CA LYS A 525 14.23 44.19 -15.16
C LYS A 525 13.63 45.28 -16.04
N VAL A 526 14.19 46.48 -15.98
CA VAL A 526 13.91 47.60 -16.88
C VAL A 526 15.25 48.21 -17.31
N GLU A 527 15.33 48.71 -18.54
CA GLU A 527 16.49 49.43 -19.07
C GLU A 527 16.16 50.92 -19.20
N LEU A 528 17.14 51.77 -18.87
CA LEU A 528 17.06 53.22 -19.02
C LEU A 528 18.31 53.71 -19.76
N ASN A 529 18.11 54.47 -20.83
CA ASN A 529 19.17 55.17 -21.55
C ASN A 529 19.41 56.54 -20.90
N THR A 530 20.68 56.92 -20.77
CA THR A 530 21.08 58.28 -20.36
C THR A 530 22.26 58.72 -21.22
N ASP A 531 22.33 60.01 -21.57
CA ASP A 531 23.29 60.50 -22.57
C ASP A 531 24.75 60.54 -22.09
N ILE A 532 24.99 60.37 -20.79
CA ILE A 532 26.32 60.40 -20.16
C ILE A 532 26.85 58.97 -19.91
N ILE A 533 25.99 58.00 -19.60
CA ILE A 533 26.37 56.58 -19.42
C ILE A 533 25.36 55.70 -20.17
N ARG A 534 25.85 54.99 -21.21
CA ARG A 534 25.00 54.30 -22.21
C ARG A 534 24.14 53.14 -21.68
N SER A 535 24.39 52.62 -20.48
CA SER A 535 23.39 51.88 -19.70
C SER A 535 23.81 51.72 -18.24
N ILE A 536 22.83 51.65 -17.34
CA ILE A 536 23.01 51.25 -15.94
C ILE A 536 21.92 50.22 -15.62
N GLU A 537 22.30 48.96 -15.43
CA GLU A 537 21.36 47.91 -15.01
C GLU A 537 21.26 47.84 -13.49
N GLY A 538 20.04 47.93 -12.94
CA GLY A 538 19.80 47.86 -11.51
C GLY A 538 18.31 47.67 -11.16
N TYR A 539 18.05 47.22 -9.93
CA TYR A 539 16.69 47.05 -9.39
C TYR A 539 16.28 48.30 -8.60
N THR A 540 15.09 48.84 -8.88
CA THR A 540 14.61 50.11 -8.30
C THR A 540 14.25 50.01 -6.81
N ALA A 541 14.47 51.12 -6.10
CA ALA A 541 13.83 51.40 -4.82
C ALA A 541 12.42 51.98 -5.05
N GLN A 542 11.56 52.03 -4.02
CA GLN A 542 10.17 52.50 -4.18
C GLN A 542 10.05 54.01 -4.49
N PHE A 543 11.08 54.79 -4.17
CA PHE A 543 11.26 56.17 -4.64
C PHE A 543 12.73 56.36 -5.01
N MET A 544 13.02 57.31 -5.89
CA MET A 544 14.37 57.66 -6.31
C MET A 544 14.38 59.16 -6.64
N ALA A 545 15.42 59.87 -6.20
CA ALA A 545 15.57 61.29 -6.48
C ALA A 545 17.03 61.62 -6.83
N ILE A 546 17.21 62.54 -7.77
CA ILE A 546 18.51 63.18 -8.04
C ILE A 546 18.52 64.50 -7.29
N ARG A 547 19.59 64.77 -6.55
CA ARG A 547 19.79 66.06 -5.88
C ARG A 547 21.29 66.36 -5.79
N ASP A 548 21.68 67.54 -6.21
CA ASP A 548 23.06 68.04 -6.13
C ASP A 548 24.08 67.03 -6.71
N ASP A 549 23.80 66.54 -7.91
CA ASP A 549 24.49 65.47 -8.66
C ASP A 549 24.63 64.10 -7.97
N HIS A 550 23.91 63.87 -6.86
CA HIS A 550 23.86 62.59 -6.17
C HIS A 550 22.51 61.87 -6.39
N LEU A 551 22.58 60.57 -6.65
CA LEU A 551 21.42 59.69 -6.73
C LEU A 551 21.06 59.16 -5.33
N ILE A 552 19.81 59.36 -4.91
CA ILE A 552 19.32 59.01 -3.56
C ILE A 552 18.22 57.94 -3.66
N PHE A 553 18.33 56.92 -2.80
CA PHE A 553 17.44 55.75 -2.66
C PHE A 553 16.72 55.76 -1.28
#